data_AF-A0A326RVL3-F1
#
_entry.id   AF-A0A326RVL3-F1
#
_cell.length_a   1.000
_cell.length_b   1.000
_cell.length_c   1.000
_cell.angle_alpha   90.00
_cell.angle_beta   90.00
_cell.angle_gamma   90.00
#
_symmetry.space_group_name_H-M   'P 1'
#
loop_
_entity.id
_entity.type
_entity.pdbx_description
1 polymer ?
#
loop_
_entity_poly.entity_id
_entity_poly.type
_entity_poly.pdbx_seq_one_letter_code
_entity_poly.pdbx_strand_id
1 'polypeptide(L)'
;MKTQIFYVLILLGMVSCGEKGNSNALEEAVKLAESKGLFEAAKAYEGKLNELLTLEMAANTMGFPAQEADVDYNTTLSNPSFHALNYTWDRGRTRPMTVGNMTVQVPDLDRLELSGIQKISKKDFEFQYRVLSPEEVQQSNQLMKDALQDRVSKGEITQDQADLAGGFGAGLAGNQTREQVTEVGEAATWMPEDASLYVYQDGFMFRLTINQAGESSVLKQKLILLADQILNKL
;
A
#
# COMPACT_ATOMS: atom_id res chain seq x y z
N MET A 1 -50.30 11.85 19.09
CA MET A 1 -50.69 12.42 17.79
C MET A 1 -49.44 12.97 17.11
N LYS A 2 -49.12 12.39 15.94
CA LYS A 2 -48.38 12.92 14.78
C LYS A 2 -46.90 13.37 14.94
N THR A 3 -46.05 12.38 14.74
CA THR A 3 -44.77 12.34 14.01
C THR A 3 -44.69 13.31 12.82
N GLN A 4 -43.53 13.92 12.57
CA GLN A 4 -42.98 14.13 11.21
C GLN A 4 -41.44 14.16 11.22
N ILE A 5 -40.88 13.18 10.49
CA ILE A 5 -39.48 12.99 10.10
C ILE A 5 -39.25 13.81 8.82
N PHE A 6 -38.20 14.61 8.77
CA PHE A 6 -37.90 15.49 7.65
C PHE A 6 -36.91 14.83 6.67
N TYR A 7 -37.45 14.50 5.48
CA TYR A 7 -36.86 14.52 4.14
C TYR A 7 -35.49 13.86 3.87
N VAL A 8 -35.54 12.62 3.38
CA VAL A 8 -34.61 12.10 2.36
C VAL A 8 -35.09 12.63 1.00
N LEU A 9 -34.29 13.49 0.38
CA LEU A 9 -34.54 14.03 -0.95
C LEU A 9 -34.09 13.00 -2.00
N ILE A 10 -35.04 12.17 -2.43
CA ILE A 10 -34.89 11.30 -3.60
C ILE A 10 -35.05 12.17 -4.86
N LEU A 11 -33.92 12.52 -5.48
CA LEU A 11 -33.88 12.99 -6.86
C LEU A 11 -33.90 11.78 -7.81
N LEU A 12 -35.09 11.21 -8.01
CA LEU A 12 -35.37 10.32 -9.14
C LEU A 12 -35.67 11.20 -10.36
N GLY A 13 -34.61 11.53 -11.11
CA GLY A 13 -34.71 12.16 -12.42
C GLY A 13 -35.05 11.13 -13.49
N MET A 14 -36.30 11.21 -13.95
CA MET A 14 -36.89 10.71 -15.20
C MET A 14 -35.94 10.02 -16.21
N VAL A 15 -36.13 8.71 -16.39
CA VAL A 15 -35.82 8.03 -17.67
C VAL A 15 -37.12 7.42 -18.19
N SER A 16 -37.77 8.16 -19.08
CA SER A 16 -38.85 7.69 -19.94
C SER A 16 -38.35 7.75 -21.37
N CYS A 17 -37.88 6.62 -21.89
CA CYS A 17 -38.06 6.15 -23.27
C CYS A 17 -37.31 4.84 -23.44
N GLY A 18 -38.00 3.81 -23.93
CA GLY A 18 -37.57 2.43 -23.86
C GLY A 18 -36.31 2.11 -24.67
N GLU A 19 -35.40 1.40 -24.01
CA GLU A 19 -34.59 0.31 -24.55
C GLU A 19 -33.95 -0.38 -23.33
N LYS A 20 -33.72 -1.69 -23.43
CA LYS A 20 -33.30 -2.60 -22.34
C LYS A 20 -32.30 -1.93 -21.39
N GLY A 21 -32.78 -1.59 -20.19
CA GLY A 21 -31.97 -1.01 -19.12
C GLY A 21 -30.80 -1.93 -18.80
N ASN A 22 -29.60 -1.48 -19.14
CA ASN A 22 -28.36 -2.16 -18.83
C ASN A 22 -28.12 -1.97 -17.32
N SER A 23 -28.42 -3.00 -16.53
CA SER A 23 -28.20 -3.02 -15.07
C SER A 23 -26.78 -2.56 -14.68
N ASN A 24 -25.82 -2.80 -15.57
CA ASN A 24 -24.42 -2.40 -15.41
C ASN A 24 -24.23 -0.88 -15.33
N ALA A 25 -25.03 -0.06 -16.02
CA ALA A 25 -24.83 1.40 -16.03
C ALA A 25 -25.34 2.06 -14.72
N LEU A 26 -26.39 1.51 -14.13
CA LEU A 26 -26.89 1.96 -12.81
C LEU A 26 -25.96 1.46 -11.70
N GLU A 27 -25.47 0.22 -11.82
CA GLU A 27 -24.49 -0.34 -10.88
C GLU A 27 -23.14 0.39 -10.96
N GLU A 28 -22.68 0.78 -12.16
CA GLU A 28 -21.51 1.65 -12.34
C GLU A 28 -21.74 3.05 -11.79
N ALA A 29 -22.94 3.64 -11.94
CA ALA A 29 -23.24 4.97 -11.40
C ALA A 29 -23.36 4.97 -9.87
N VAL A 30 -23.91 3.91 -9.28
CA VAL A 30 -23.96 3.70 -7.83
C VAL A 30 -22.55 3.45 -7.31
N LYS A 31 -21.79 2.54 -7.93
CA LYS A 31 -20.38 2.31 -7.61
C LYS A 31 -19.60 3.60 -7.68
N LEU A 32 -19.72 4.40 -8.75
CA LEU A 32 -19.04 5.70 -8.94
C LEU A 32 -19.47 6.78 -7.93
N ALA A 33 -20.70 6.73 -7.43
CA ALA A 33 -21.19 7.65 -6.40
C ALA A 33 -20.69 7.26 -5.00
N GLU A 34 -20.71 5.97 -4.69
CA GLU A 34 -20.00 5.39 -3.54
C GLU A 34 -18.49 5.64 -3.66
N SER A 35 -17.99 5.64 -4.90
CA SER A 35 -16.59 5.87 -5.29
C SER A 35 -16.12 7.35 -5.20
N LYS A 36 -17.03 8.26 -4.89
CA LYS A 36 -16.65 9.62 -4.50
C LYS A 36 -16.80 9.83 -3.01
N GLY A 37 -17.50 8.93 -2.33
CA GLY A 37 -17.71 8.98 -0.90
C GLY A 37 -16.48 8.49 -0.13
N LEU A 38 -15.93 7.33 -0.49
CA LEU A 38 -14.84 6.73 0.28
C LEU A 38 -13.53 7.49 0.15
N PHE A 39 -13.15 7.99 -1.03
CA PHE A 39 -11.97 8.86 -1.12
C PHE A 39 -12.10 10.14 -0.29
N GLU A 40 -13.25 10.81 -0.32
CA GLU A 40 -13.45 12.03 0.47
C GLU A 40 -13.51 11.73 1.97
N ALA A 41 -14.06 10.56 2.37
CA ALA A 41 -13.99 10.07 3.74
C ALA A 41 -12.54 9.78 4.17
N ALA A 42 -11.75 9.14 3.32
CA ALA A 42 -10.33 8.88 3.54
C ALA A 42 -9.54 10.18 3.69
N LYS A 43 -9.81 11.16 2.82
CA LYS A 43 -9.20 12.49 2.85
C LYS A 43 -9.47 13.24 4.15
N ALA A 44 -10.62 13.00 4.79
CA ALA A 44 -10.89 13.57 6.11
C ALA A 44 -9.81 13.18 7.13
N TYR A 45 -9.08 12.07 6.92
CA TYR A 45 -8.00 11.60 7.79
C TYR A 45 -6.59 12.12 7.45
N GLU A 46 -6.44 13.03 6.47
CA GLU A 46 -5.17 13.70 6.22
C GLU A 46 -4.67 14.43 7.48
N GLY A 47 -3.43 14.16 7.88
CA GLY A 47 -2.84 14.73 9.11
C GLY A 47 -3.37 14.15 10.42
N LYS A 48 -4.26 13.14 10.38
CA LYS A 48 -4.78 12.44 11.57
C LYS A 48 -4.89 10.93 11.36
N LEU A 49 -3.84 10.33 10.79
CA LEU A 49 -3.75 8.88 10.57
C LEU A 49 -3.91 8.07 11.87
N ASN A 50 -3.62 8.67 13.04
CA ASN A 50 -3.81 8.08 14.36
C ASN A 50 -5.29 7.90 14.75
N GLU A 51 -6.21 8.66 14.14
CA GLU A 51 -7.65 8.39 14.28
C GLU A 51 -8.08 7.22 13.39
N LEU A 52 -7.37 6.98 12.27
CA LEU A 52 -7.66 5.89 11.35
C LEU A 52 -7.07 4.56 11.85
N LEU A 53 -5.75 4.51 12.07
CA LEU A 53 -5.05 3.43 12.77
C LEU A 53 -4.78 3.86 14.22
N THR A 54 -5.68 3.45 15.12
CA THR A 54 -5.52 3.77 16.55
C THR A 54 -4.47 2.89 17.20
N LEU A 55 -3.92 3.36 18.33
CA LEU A 55 -2.96 2.59 19.12
C LEU A 55 -3.54 1.24 19.57
N GLU A 56 -4.82 1.19 19.95
CA GLU A 56 -5.51 -0.04 20.34
C GLU A 56 -5.59 -1.04 19.17
N MET A 57 -5.91 -0.57 17.96
CA MET A 57 -5.91 -1.44 16.78
C MET A 57 -4.51 -2.01 16.53
N ALA A 58 -3.49 -1.14 16.58
CA ALA A 58 -2.11 -1.53 16.40
C ALA A 58 -1.64 -2.55 17.45
N ALA A 59 -1.88 -2.27 18.73
CA ALA A 59 -1.56 -3.14 19.85
C ALA A 59 -2.23 -4.53 19.73
N ASN A 60 -3.52 -4.56 19.39
CA ASN A 60 -4.27 -5.80 19.17
C ASN A 60 -3.72 -6.61 17.99
N THR A 61 -3.40 -5.96 16.87
CA THR A 61 -2.80 -6.63 15.70
C THR A 61 -1.42 -7.22 16.04
N MET A 62 -0.61 -6.47 16.79
CA MET A 62 0.72 -6.91 17.20
C MET A 62 0.66 -7.98 18.29
N GLY A 63 -0.40 -8.00 19.11
CA GLY A 63 -0.50 -8.84 20.31
C GLY A 63 0.34 -8.30 21.46
N PHE A 64 0.55 -6.98 21.51
CA PHE A 64 1.38 -6.29 22.50
C PHE A 64 0.56 -5.28 23.30
N PRO A 65 0.98 -4.93 24.53
CA PRO A 65 0.28 -3.92 25.32
C PRO A 65 0.39 -2.52 24.71
N ALA A 66 -0.73 -1.80 24.62
CA ALA A 66 -0.77 -0.45 24.07
C ALA A 66 0.14 0.53 24.83
N GLN A 67 0.17 0.44 26.17
CA GLN A 67 0.98 1.36 26.99
C GLN A 67 2.51 1.20 26.84
N GLU A 68 2.97 0.14 26.18
CA GLU A 68 4.40 -0.10 25.91
C GLU A 68 4.84 0.44 24.54
N ALA A 69 3.90 1.00 23.76
CA ALA A 69 4.19 1.50 22.43
C ALA A 69 4.75 2.92 22.47
N ASP A 70 5.83 3.14 21.72
CA ASP A 70 6.22 4.48 21.29
C ASP A 70 5.44 4.85 20.01
N VAL A 71 4.99 6.10 19.93
CA VAL A 71 4.21 6.62 18.80
C VAL A 71 5.02 7.71 18.10
N ASP A 72 5.29 7.51 16.80
CA ASP A 72 5.91 8.52 15.95
C ASP A 72 4.98 8.84 14.76
N TYR A 73 4.58 10.10 14.66
CA TYR A 73 3.81 10.60 13.54
C TYR A 73 4.67 11.52 12.68
N ASN A 74 5.24 10.95 11.61
CA ASN A 74 6.05 11.68 10.67
C ASN A 74 5.19 12.53 9.73
N THR A 75 5.30 13.84 9.91
CA THR A 75 4.62 14.88 9.11
C THR A 75 5.62 15.83 8.44
N THR A 76 6.88 15.40 8.30
CA THR A 76 8.00 16.24 7.82
C THR A 76 7.73 16.82 6.44
N LEU A 77 7.11 16.04 5.56
CA LEU A 77 6.72 16.50 4.23
C LEU A 77 5.36 17.21 4.28
N SER A 78 5.25 18.34 3.59
CA SER A 78 4.04 19.16 3.59
C SER A 78 2.83 18.48 2.95
N ASN A 79 3.05 17.52 2.04
CA ASN A 79 1.99 16.75 1.40
C ASN A 79 1.57 15.57 2.30
N PRO A 80 0.31 15.54 2.79
CA PRO A 80 -0.19 14.49 3.69
C PRO A 80 -0.12 13.07 3.14
N SER A 81 -0.10 12.89 1.81
CA SER A 81 0.06 11.59 1.16
C SER A 81 1.42 10.93 1.43
N PHE A 82 2.39 11.66 1.99
CA PHE A 82 3.68 11.14 2.44
C PHE A 82 3.84 11.10 3.95
N HIS A 83 2.78 11.43 4.71
CA HIS A 83 2.82 11.26 6.16
C HIS A 83 2.80 9.79 6.52
N ALA A 84 3.36 9.44 7.67
CA ALA A 84 3.36 8.06 8.17
C ALA A 84 3.18 8.04 9.68
N LEU A 85 2.36 7.11 10.16
CA LEU A 85 2.18 6.83 11.58
C LEU A 85 2.86 5.51 11.92
N ASN A 86 3.74 5.54 12.90
CA ASN A 86 4.47 4.40 13.41
C ASN A 86 4.11 4.13 14.86
N TYR A 87 3.81 2.87 15.14
CA TYR A 87 3.78 2.33 16.50
C TYR A 87 4.92 1.34 16.65
N THR A 88 5.77 1.53 17.65
CA THR A 88 6.95 0.68 17.88
C THR A 88 6.99 0.12 19.30
N TRP A 89 7.46 -1.12 19.43
CA TRP A 89 7.68 -1.80 20.70
C TRP A 89 9.11 -2.34 20.75
N ASP A 90 9.81 -2.07 21.85
CA ASP A 90 11.09 -2.73 22.15
C ASP A 90 10.84 -4.08 22.85
N ARG A 91 11.08 -5.17 22.12
CA ARG A 91 10.99 -6.54 22.64
C ARG A 91 12.36 -7.19 22.82
N GLY A 92 13.43 -6.41 22.81
CA GLY A 92 14.81 -6.88 22.94
C GLY A 92 15.34 -7.63 21.71
N ARG A 93 14.64 -7.57 20.57
CA ARG A 93 15.14 -8.07 19.29
C ARG A 93 16.30 -7.19 18.81
N THR A 94 17.30 -7.81 18.19
CA THR A 94 18.42 -7.10 17.56
C THR A 94 18.67 -7.64 16.16
N ARG A 95 19.20 -6.77 15.29
CA ARG A 95 19.63 -7.15 13.94
C ARG A 95 21.07 -6.69 13.69
N PRO A 96 21.85 -7.45 12.91
CA PRO A 96 23.16 -6.99 12.48
C PRO A 96 23.02 -5.80 11.53
N MET A 97 23.81 -4.76 11.76
CA MET A 97 23.95 -3.61 10.86
C MET A 97 25.43 -3.42 10.55
N THR A 98 25.76 -3.29 9.27
CA THR A 98 27.14 -3.00 8.84
C THR A 98 27.35 -1.48 8.87
N VAL A 99 28.35 -1.03 9.63
CA VAL A 99 28.76 0.38 9.72
C VAL A 99 30.26 0.45 9.41
N GLY A 100 30.60 0.91 8.21
CA GLY A 100 31.96 0.81 7.68
C GLY A 100 32.37 -0.65 7.52
N ASN A 101 33.47 -1.06 8.15
CA ASN A 101 33.99 -2.43 8.11
C ASN A 101 33.58 -3.28 9.32
N MET A 102 32.67 -2.79 10.17
CA MET A 102 32.23 -3.48 11.38
C MET A 102 30.75 -3.88 11.28
N THR A 103 30.42 -5.06 11.80
CA THR A 103 29.04 -5.48 12.04
C THR A 103 28.70 -5.25 13.50
N VAL A 104 27.70 -4.42 13.77
CA VAL A 104 27.19 -4.14 15.12
C VAL A 104 25.77 -4.63 15.26
N GLN A 105 25.40 -5.11 16.45
CA GLN A 105 24.01 -5.45 16.76
C GLN A 105 23.28 -4.17 17.15
N VAL A 106 22.20 -3.84 16.42
CA VAL A 106 21.34 -2.70 16.73
C VAL A 106 19.95 -3.20 17.13
N PRO A 107 19.19 -2.46 17.96
CA PRO A 107 17.80 -2.78 18.25
C PRO A 107 16.98 -2.94 16.96
N ASP A 108 16.17 -3.99 16.93
CA ASP A 108 15.24 -4.30 15.85
C ASP A 108 13.82 -4.21 16.39
N LEU A 109 13.32 -2.99 16.47
CA LEU A 109 12.03 -2.68 17.08
C LEU A 109 10.90 -3.35 16.30
N ASP A 110 10.00 -4.02 17.02
CA ASP A 110 8.75 -4.45 16.44
C ASP A 110 7.93 -3.21 16.07
N ARG A 111 7.36 -3.18 14.87
CA ARG A 111 6.77 -1.98 14.30
C ARG A 111 5.50 -2.29 13.52
N LEU A 112 4.53 -1.40 13.63
CA LEU A 112 3.40 -1.31 12.70
C LEU A 112 3.31 0.11 12.15
N GLU A 113 3.28 0.24 10.83
CA GLU A 113 3.21 1.54 10.14
C GLU A 113 1.96 1.61 9.27
N LEU A 114 1.28 2.77 9.31
CA LEU A 114 0.36 3.21 8.26
C LEU A 114 0.99 4.38 7.51
N SER A 115 1.34 4.16 6.25
CA SER A 115 1.75 5.23 5.35
C SER A 115 0.52 5.86 4.70
N GLY A 116 0.55 7.17 4.52
CA GLY A 116 -0.58 8.02 4.22
C GLY A 116 -1.43 7.64 3.01
N ILE A 117 -2.55 8.36 2.88
CA ILE A 117 -3.57 8.12 1.87
C ILE A 117 -3.16 8.85 0.60
N GLN A 118 -3.00 8.11 -0.50
CA GLN A 118 -2.53 8.63 -1.77
C GLN A 118 -3.62 8.48 -2.82
N LYS A 119 -3.95 9.56 -3.52
CA LYS A 119 -4.83 9.47 -4.68
C LYS A 119 -4.12 8.72 -5.81
N ILE A 120 -4.76 7.69 -6.34
CA ILE A 120 -4.23 6.88 -7.45
C ILE A 120 -5.40 6.31 -8.25
N SER A 121 -5.25 6.11 -9.56
CA SER A 121 -6.26 5.37 -10.32
C SER A 121 -6.08 3.86 -10.13
N LYS A 122 -7.17 3.08 -10.24
CA LYS A 122 -7.09 1.61 -10.21
C LYS A 122 -6.05 1.07 -11.21
N LYS A 123 -6.07 1.61 -12.42
CA LYS A 123 -5.15 1.23 -13.49
C LYS A 123 -3.69 1.49 -13.12
N ASP A 124 -3.41 2.66 -12.52
CA ASP A 124 -2.04 2.99 -12.10
C ASP A 124 -1.59 2.11 -10.92
N PHE A 125 -2.50 1.80 -9.99
CA PHE A 125 -2.23 0.87 -8.90
C PHE A 125 -1.90 -0.52 -9.44
N GLU A 126 -2.77 -1.09 -10.27
CA GLU A 126 -2.55 -2.41 -10.89
C GLU A 126 -1.27 -2.42 -11.72
N PHE A 127 -0.95 -1.34 -12.44
CA PHE A 127 0.30 -1.24 -13.18
C PHE A 127 1.53 -1.23 -12.26
N GLN A 128 1.50 -0.45 -11.17
CA GLN A 128 2.62 -0.30 -10.25
C GLN A 128 2.84 -1.54 -9.37
N TYR A 129 1.76 -2.16 -8.91
CA TYR A 129 1.77 -3.24 -7.91
C TYR A 129 1.39 -4.61 -8.48
N ARG A 130 1.25 -4.78 -9.80
CA ARG A 130 1.09 -6.11 -10.40
C ARG A 130 2.24 -7.05 -10.03
N VAL A 131 1.90 -8.33 -10.06
CA VAL A 131 2.88 -9.41 -10.07
C VAL A 131 3.43 -9.51 -11.50
N LEU A 132 4.73 -9.34 -11.66
CA LEU A 132 5.38 -9.52 -12.95
C LEU A 132 5.54 -11.01 -13.24
N SER A 133 5.25 -11.42 -14.47
CA SER A 133 5.55 -12.79 -14.88
C SER A 133 7.06 -13.01 -14.99
N PRO A 134 7.55 -14.26 -14.81
CA PRO A 134 8.97 -14.57 -15.05
C PRO A 134 9.44 -14.13 -16.44
N GLU A 135 8.59 -14.25 -17.45
CA GLU A 135 8.86 -13.80 -18.82
C GLU A 135 8.96 -12.28 -18.92
N GLU A 136 8.09 -11.52 -18.25
CA GLU A 136 8.16 -10.05 -18.21
C GLU A 136 9.46 -9.60 -17.52
N VAL A 137 9.87 -10.26 -16.44
CA VAL A 137 11.15 -9.98 -15.74
C VAL A 137 12.33 -10.28 -16.67
N GLN A 138 12.33 -11.43 -17.35
CA GLN A 138 13.38 -11.79 -18.30
C GLN A 138 13.45 -10.82 -19.47
N GLN A 139 12.30 -10.44 -20.05
CA GLN A 139 12.23 -9.50 -21.16
C GLN A 139 12.75 -8.12 -20.73
N SER A 140 12.35 -7.63 -19.55
CA SER A 140 12.83 -6.37 -18.99
C SER A 140 14.35 -6.39 -18.80
N ASN A 141 14.88 -7.46 -18.22
CA ASN A 141 16.33 -7.65 -18.04
C ASN A 141 17.08 -7.68 -19.39
N GLN A 142 16.51 -8.32 -20.40
CA GLN A 142 17.10 -8.38 -21.74
C GLN A 142 17.09 -7.00 -22.41
N LEU A 143 15.97 -6.27 -22.38
CA LEU A 143 15.88 -4.91 -22.94
C LEU A 143 16.86 -3.96 -22.25
N MET A 144 17.00 -4.05 -20.93
CA MET A 144 17.99 -3.29 -20.16
C MET A 144 19.41 -3.62 -20.62
N LYS A 145 19.73 -4.92 -20.75
CA LYS A 145 21.04 -5.38 -21.20
C LYS A 145 21.36 -4.89 -22.62
N ASP A 146 20.40 -4.99 -23.54
CA ASP A 146 20.57 -4.55 -24.92
C ASP A 146 20.79 -3.04 -25.00
N ALA A 147 20.02 -2.25 -24.22
CA ALA A 147 20.18 -0.79 -24.14
C ALA A 147 21.55 -0.40 -23.56
N LEU A 148 22.04 -1.09 -22.53
CA LEU A 148 23.37 -0.85 -21.97
C LEU A 148 24.47 -1.21 -22.97
N GLN A 149 24.33 -2.33 -23.68
CA GLN A 149 25.29 -2.76 -24.70
C GLN A 149 25.34 -1.82 -25.91
N ASP A 150 24.20 -1.28 -26.35
CA ASP A 150 24.16 -0.23 -27.37
C ASP A 150 24.96 1.01 -26.94
N ARG A 151 24.85 1.43 -25.68
CA ARG A 151 25.63 2.56 -25.13
C ARG A 151 27.12 2.26 -25.01
N VAL A 152 27.50 1.04 -24.67
CA VAL A 152 28.90 0.59 -24.73
C VAL A 152 29.43 0.67 -26.16
N SER A 153 28.65 0.19 -27.14
CA SER A 153 29.04 0.20 -28.56
C SER A 153 29.25 1.62 -29.13
N LYS A 154 28.52 2.59 -28.58
CA LYS A 154 28.63 4.03 -28.89
C LYS A 154 29.76 4.73 -28.12
N GLY A 155 30.42 4.04 -27.21
CA GLY A 155 31.49 4.60 -26.35
C GLY A 155 30.98 5.58 -25.29
N GLU A 156 29.67 5.57 -24.98
CA GLU A 156 29.09 6.47 -23.98
C GLU A 156 29.37 6.02 -22.54
N ILE A 157 29.56 4.71 -22.34
CA ILE A 157 29.89 4.08 -21.07
C ILE A 157 30.90 2.96 -21.28
N THR A 158 31.64 2.58 -20.23
CA THR A 158 32.53 1.41 -20.25
C THR A 158 31.75 0.12 -20.01
N GLN A 159 32.36 -1.03 -20.35
CA GLN A 159 31.78 -2.34 -20.06
C GLN A 159 31.58 -2.54 -18.55
N ASP A 160 32.53 -2.12 -17.72
CA ASP A 160 32.41 -2.20 -16.25
C ASP A 160 31.23 -1.38 -15.71
N GLN A 161 30.96 -0.20 -16.30
CA GLN A 161 29.79 0.62 -15.95
C GLN A 161 28.48 -0.05 -16.37
N ALA A 162 28.46 -0.69 -17.54
CA ALA A 162 27.32 -1.45 -18.01
C ALA A 162 27.04 -2.68 -17.14
N ASP A 163 28.07 -3.41 -16.73
CA ASP A 163 27.94 -4.60 -15.89
C ASP A 163 27.45 -4.23 -14.47
N LEU A 164 27.97 -3.14 -13.90
CA LEU A 164 27.49 -2.61 -12.62
C LEU A 164 26.02 -2.19 -12.69
N ALA A 165 25.64 -1.42 -13.73
CA ALA A 165 24.25 -0.97 -13.93
C ALA A 165 23.30 -2.14 -14.20
N GLY A 166 23.73 -3.12 -15.00
CA GLY A 166 22.96 -4.32 -15.31
C GLY A 166 22.73 -5.20 -14.09
N GLY A 167 23.77 -5.39 -13.24
CA GLY A 167 23.64 -6.11 -11.97
C GLY A 167 22.66 -5.42 -11.01
N PHE A 168 22.69 -4.09 -10.93
CA PHE A 168 21.74 -3.31 -10.12
C PHE A 168 20.30 -3.43 -10.65
N GLY A 169 20.10 -3.26 -11.96
CA GLY A 169 18.79 -3.38 -12.60
C GLY A 169 18.17 -4.77 -12.44
N ALA A 170 18.95 -5.83 -12.63
CA ALA A 170 18.51 -7.21 -12.45
C ALA A 170 18.16 -7.51 -10.99
N GLY A 171 18.93 -6.98 -10.03
CA GLY A 171 18.64 -7.09 -8.60
C GLY A 171 17.32 -6.42 -8.20
N LEU A 172 17.00 -5.27 -8.80
CA LEU A 172 15.74 -4.55 -8.56
C LEU A 172 14.52 -5.22 -9.21
N ALA A 173 14.69 -5.87 -10.37
CA ALA A 173 13.61 -6.53 -11.10
C ALA A 173 13.34 -7.96 -10.64
N GLY A 174 14.38 -8.70 -10.21
CA GLY A 174 14.30 -10.11 -9.85
C GLY A 174 13.97 -10.40 -8.39
N ASN A 175 14.31 -9.48 -7.48
CA ASN A 175 14.02 -9.60 -6.05
C ASN A 175 12.81 -8.73 -5.71
N GLN A 176 11.68 -8.88 -6.39
CA GLN A 176 10.43 -8.32 -5.87
C GLN A 176 9.37 -9.40 -5.92
N THR A 177 9.38 -10.25 -4.90
CA THR A 177 8.26 -11.14 -4.67
C THR A 177 7.02 -10.30 -4.35
N ARG A 178 5.94 -10.55 -5.09
CA ARG A 178 4.66 -9.87 -4.94
C ARG A 178 3.56 -10.91 -5.01
N GLU A 179 2.55 -10.75 -4.17
CA GLU A 179 1.38 -11.63 -4.16
C GLU A 179 0.13 -10.76 -4.27
N GLN A 180 -0.76 -11.09 -5.21
CA GLN A 180 -2.08 -10.47 -5.24
C GLN A 180 -2.89 -10.94 -4.03
N VAL A 181 -3.61 -9.99 -3.41
CA VAL A 181 -4.50 -10.22 -2.29
C VAL A 181 -5.90 -9.78 -2.73
N THR A 182 -6.87 -10.68 -2.59
CA THR A 182 -8.25 -10.50 -3.05
C THR A 182 -9.23 -10.28 -1.90
N GLU A 183 -8.75 -10.44 -0.67
CA GLU A 183 -9.55 -10.46 0.56
C GLU A 183 -9.80 -9.07 1.15
N VAL A 184 -9.17 -8.01 0.63
CA VAL A 184 -9.32 -6.64 1.15
C VAL A 184 -9.16 -5.59 0.05
N GLY A 185 -9.95 -4.53 0.16
CA GLY A 185 -10.03 -3.47 -0.84
C GLY A 185 -10.55 -3.96 -2.19
N GLU A 186 -10.51 -3.08 -3.19
CA GLU A 186 -10.83 -3.45 -4.57
C GLU A 186 -9.66 -4.13 -5.30
N ALA A 187 -8.43 -3.85 -4.84
CA ALA A 187 -7.21 -4.51 -5.26
C ALA A 187 -6.18 -4.37 -4.13
N ALA A 188 -5.40 -5.42 -3.87
CA ALA A 188 -4.33 -5.35 -2.89
C ALA A 188 -3.13 -6.20 -3.31
N THR A 189 -1.95 -5.81 -2.84
CA THR A 189 -0.71 -6.53 -3.14
C THR A 189 0.15 -6.62 -1.88
N TRP A 190 0.52 -7.85 -1.56
CA TRP A 190 1.47 -8.16 -0.51
C TRP A 190 2.90 -8.19 -1.07
N MET A 191 3.81 -7.56 -0.35
CA MET A 191 5.25 -7.54 -0.63
C MET A 191 5.98 -8.20 0.57
N PRO A 192 6.34 -9.49 0.47
CA PRO A 192 6.96 -10.25 1.57
C PRO A 192 8.27 -9.66 2.08
N GLU A 193 9.07 -9.09 1.18
CA GLU A 193 10.44 -8.61 1.48
C GLU A 193 10.45 -7.47 2.49
N ASP A 194 9.49 -6.55 2.36
CA ASP A 194 9.30 -5.43 3.27
C ASP A 194 8.14 -5.67 4.26
N ALA A 195 7.59 -6.89 4.27
CA ALA A 195 6.40 -7.26 5.03
C ALA A 195 5.29 -6.18 4.97
N SER A 196 4.94 -5.79 3.74
CA SER A 196 4.07 -4.65 3.46
C SER A 196 2.86 -5.03 2.61
N LEU A 197 1.69 -4.50 2.95
CA LEU A 197 0.44 -4.64 2.22
C LEU A 197 0.03 -3.28 1.63
N TYR A 198 -0.09 -3.24 0.30
CA TYR A 198 -0.61 -2.10 -0.45
C TYR A 198 -2.07 -2.36 -0.75
N VAL A 199 -2.95 -1.43 -0.40
CA VAL A 199 -4.39 -1.58 -0.58
C VAL A 199 -4.90 -0.42 -1.40
N TYR A 200 -5.60 -0.74 -2.49
CA TYR A 200 -6.37 0.19 -3.28
C TYR A 200 -7.85 0.05 -2.94
N GLN A 201 -8.48 1.17 -2.67
CA GLN A 201 -9.92 1.29 -2.53
C GLN A 201 -10.29 2.61 -3.16
N ASP A 202 -11.26 2.60 -4.07
CA ASP A 202 -11.94 3.80 -4.49
C ASP A 202 -11.04 5.04 -4.79
N GLY A 203 -10.15 4.95 -5.79
CA GLY A 203 -9.37 6.11 -6.22
C GLY A 203 -8.28 6.56 -5.24
N PHE A 204 -8.05 5.81 -4.17
CA PHE A 204 -6.90 5.99 -3.29
C PHE A 204 -6.23 4.67 -2.94
N MET A 205 -5.03 4.80 -2.41
CA MET A 205 -4.31 3.72 -1.77
C MET A 205 -3.74 4.14 -0.43
N PHE A 206 -3.49 3.16 0.42
CA PHE A 206 -2.65 3.28 1.60
C PHE A 206 -1.75 2.05 1.72
N ARG A 207 -0.74 2.15 2.58
CA ARG A 207 0.19 1.04 2.83
C ARG A 207 0.23 0.74 4.31
N LEU A 208 0.19 -0.55 4.63
CA LEU A 208 0.50 -1.08 5.95
C LEU A 208 1.84 -1.82 5.89
N THR A 209 2.69 -1.60 6.89
CA THR A 209 3.96 -2.33 7.03
C THR A 209 4.08 -2.88 8.44
N ILE A 210 4.54 -4.13 8.56
CA ILE A 210 4.76 -4.78 9.86
C ILE A 210 6.20 -5.31 9.96
N ASN A 211 6.92 -4.90 11.00
CA ASN A 211 8.13 -5.59 11.44
C ASN A 211 7.77 -6.38 12.70
N GLN A 212 7.65 -7.69 12.57
CA GLN A 212 7.46 -8.58 13.71
C GLN A 212 8.11 -9.92 13.42
N ALA A 213 8.66 -10.58 14.44
CA ALA A 213 9.16 -11.93 14.29
C ALA A 213 7.97 -12.86 13.97
N GLY A 214 8.07 -13.60 12.87
CA GLY A 214 7.02 -14.52 12.46
C GLY A 214 7.08 -14.89 10.99
N GLU A 215 6.24 -15.85 10.62
CA GLU A 215 6.08 -16.28 9.23
C GLU A 215 5.40 -15.19 8.38
N SER A 216 5.91 -14.97 7.16
CA SER A 216 5.37 -13.95 6.24
C SER A 216 3.87 -14.10 5.99
N SER A 217 3.37 -15.33 5.90
CA SER A 217 1.93 -15.62 5.74
C SER A 217 1.08 -15.16 6.93
N VAL A 218 1.60 -15.27 8.15
CA VAL A 218 0.92 -14.81 9.37
C VAL A 218 0.90 -13.28 9.43
N LEU A 219 2.03 -12.65 9.10
CA LEU A 219 2.14 -11.18 9.03
C LEU A 219 1.20 -10.60 7.97
N LYS A 220 1.13 -11.23 6.79
CA LYS A 220 0.19 -10.88 5.73
C LYS A 220 -1.26 -10.90 6.24
N GLN A 221 -1.68 -11.98 6.90
CA GLN A 221 -3.06 -12.10 7.40
C GLN A 221 -3.39 -11.05 8.46
N LYS A 222 -2.43 -10.71 9.34
CA LYS A 222 -2.60 -9.61 10.29
C LYS A 222 -2.89 -8.28 9.59
N LEU A 223 -2.16 -7.97 8.52
CA LEU A 223 -2.37 -6.73 7.77
C LEU A 223 -3.65 -6.73 6.94
N ILE A 224 -4.09 -7.87 6.42
CA ILE A 224 -5.39 -7.99 5.73
C ILE A 224 -6.54 -7.63 6.69
N LEU A 225 -6.55 -8.24 7.88
CA LEU A 225 -7.57 -7.96 8.89
C LEU A 225 -7.54 -6.51 9.36
N LEU A 226 -6.34 -5.93 9.51
CA LEU A 226 -6.19 -4.53 9.91
C LEU A 226 -6.65 -3.56 8.80
N ALA A 227 -6.32 -3.85 7.55
CA ALA A 227 -6.76 -3.06 6.40
C ALA A 227 -8.29 -3.07 6.30
N ASP A 228 -8.95 -4.22 6.51
CA ASP A 228 -10.41 -4.31 6.53
C ASP A 228 -11.01 -3.44 7.65
N GLN A 229 -10.43 -3.47 8.86
CA GLN A 229 -10.86 -2.58 9.95
C GLN A 229 -10.68 -1.10 9.61
N ILE A 230 -9.60 -0.73 8.92
CA ILE A 230 -9.37 0.65 8.47
C ILE A 230 -10.44 1.06 7.45
N LEU A 231 -10.70 0.23 6.45
CA LEU A 231 -11.69 0.50 5.42
C LEU A 231 -13.11 0.61 5.99
N ASN A 232 -13.46 -0.22 6.98
CA ASN A 232 -14.76 -0.17 7.67
C ASN A 232 -14.97 1.10 8.54
N LYS A 233 -13.94 1.94 8.73
CA LYS A 233 -14.03 3.23 9.42
C LYS A 233 -14.18 4.42 8.47
N LEU A 234 -14.11 4.18 7.16
CA LEU A 234 -14.33 5.17 6.10
C LEU A 234 -15.78 5.14 5.65
#